data_AF-A0A9P8VVR1-F1
#
_entry.id   AF-A0A9P8VVR1-F1
#
_cell.length_a   1.000
_cell.length_b   1.000
_cell.length_c   1.000
_cell.angle_alpha   90.00
_cell.angle_beta   90.00
_cell.angle_gamma   90.00
#
_symmetry.space_group_name_H-M   'P 1'
#
loop_
_entity.id
_entity.type
_entity.pdbx_description
1 polymer ?
#
loop_
_entity_poly.entity_id
_entity_poly.type
_entity_poly.pdbx_seq_one_letter_code
_entity_poly.pdbx_strand_id
1 'polypeptide(L)'
;MPSLLERLPNELQRLVFSSLDYQSLIFLSTMNRHFHRTINPPKMADPIDKFQFVMRAAKDFPQHRPSERGQDHQPGNFECYICFRVRKPEYYDVLQRQSVYVDIYGQVVSGREPRAGDRPAPLRRFCIECGVKYGLHVPFDSLTTMTGLDLWLCTCRVVWPKPSRLKCPDCGESCPL
;
A
#
# COMPACT_ATOMS: atom_id res chain seq x y z
N MET A 1 -33.73 6.33 8.16
CA MET A 1 -33.96 7.71 7.70
C MET A 1 -32.61 8.31 7.32
N PRO A 2 -32.52 9.09 6.23
CA PRO A 2 -31.26 9.72 5.84
C PRO A 2 -30.83 10.76 6.88
N SER A 3 -29.54 10.75 7.22
CA SER A 3 -28.92 11.70 8.15
C SER A 3 -29.01 13.14 7.64
N LEU A 4 -28.83 14.14 8.52
CA LEU A 4 -28.83 15.56 8.10
C LEU A 4 -27.76 15.83 7.04
N LEU A 5 -26.59 15.19 7.18
CA LEU A 5 -25.51 15.29 6.20
C LEU A 5 -25.89 14.68 4.85
N GLU A 6 -26.58 13.54 4.82
CA GLU A 6 -27.09 12.93 3.57
C GLU A 6 -28.11 13.81 2.84
N ARG A 7 -28.83 14.67 3.57
CA ARG A 7 -29.85 15.56 2.99
C ARG A 7 -29.25 16.83 2.39
N LEU A 8 -27.99 17.14 2.67
CA LEU A 8 -27.32 18.30 2.09
C LEU A 8 -27.17 18.10 0.57
N PRO A 9 -27.24 19.18 -0.24
CA PRO A 9 -26.79 19.16 -1.62
C PRO A 9 -25.38 18.57 -1.75
N ASN A 10 -25.13 17.81 -2.82
CA ASN A 10 -23.86 17.11 -3.06
C ASN A 10 -22.64 18.06 -3.00
N GLU A 11 -22.80 19.31 -3.42
CA GLU A 11 -21.74 20.32 -3.37
C GLU A 11 -21.35 20.68 -1.93
N LEU A 12 -22.33 20.86 -1.05
CA LEU A 12 -22.10 21.11 0.37
C LEU A 12 -21.52 19.87 1.06
N GLN A 13 -21.99 18.67 0.70
CA GLN A 13 -21.39 17.43 1.19
C GLN A 13 -19.90 17.35 0.81
N ARG A 14 -19.55 17.60 -0.46
CA ARG A 14 -18.16 17.60 -0.92
C ARG A 14 -17.31 18.65 -0.20
N LEU A 15 -17.85 19.85 0.03
CA LEU A 15 -17.15 20.91 0.75
C LEU A 15 -16.86 20.47 2.19
N VAL A 16 -17.85 19.92 2.90
CA VAL A 16 -17.67 19.36 4.24
C VAL A 16 -16.63 18.23 4.23
N PHE A 17 -16.73 17.28 3.30
CA PHE A 17 -15.80 16.16 3.25
C PHE A 17 -14.38 16.60 2.88
N SER A 18 -14.22 17.65 2.09
CA SER A 18 -12.91 18.18 1.72
C SER A 18 -12.15 18.84 2.88
N SER A 19 -12.86 19.22 3.96
CA SER A 19 -12.24 19.75 5.18
C SER A 19 -11.96 18.69 6.24
N LEU A 20 -12.33 17.43 6.01
CA LEU A 20 -12.11 16.35 6.97
C LEU A 20 -10.72 15.72 6.78
N ASP A 21 -10.10 15.38 7.90
CA ASP A 21 -8.88 14.58 7.92
C ASP A 21 -9.15 13.12 7.51
N TYR A 22 -8.09 12.39 7.20
CA TYR A 22 -8.12 11.04 6.69
C TYR A 22 -8.79 10.08 7.68
N GLN A 23 -8.51 10.27 8.98
CA GLN A 23 -9.13 9.48 10.04
C GLN A 23 -10.65 9.70 10.09
N SER A 24 -11.10 10.95 10.03
CA SER A 24 -12.53 11.28 10.03
C SER A 24 -13.22 10.79 8.77
N LEU A 25 -12.56 10.87 7.60
CA LEU A 25 -13.08 10.32 6.35
C LEU A 25 -13.22 8.79 6.42
N ILE A 26 -12.23 8.08 6.99
CA ILE A 26 -12.32 6.64 7.23
C ILE A 26 -13.51 6.35 8.13
N PHE A 27 -13.60 7.02 9.28
CA PHE A 27 -14.70 6.82 10.22
C PHE A 27 -16.07 7.09 9.58
N LEU A 28 -16.21 8.20 8.86
CA LEU A 28 -17.47 8.55 8.20
C LEU A 28 -17.86 7.52 7.13
N SER A 29 -16.89 6.98 6.40
CA SER A 29 -17.11 5.93 5.39
C SER A 29 -17.61 4.59 5.97
N THR A 30 -17.48 4.37 7.29
CA THR A 30 -17.99 3.15 7.96
C THR A 30 -19.34 3.35 8.65
N MET A 31 -19.84 4.58 8.73
CA MET A 31 -21.08 4.89 9.46
C MET A 31 -22.34 4.35 8.80
N ASN A 32 -22.45 4.43 7.47
CA ASN A 32 -23.62 3.91 6.75
C ASN A 32 -23.33 3.59 5.28
N ARG A 33 -24.30 2.93 4.62
CA ARG A 33 -24.19 2.50 3.21
C ARG A 33 -24.02 3.66 2.24
N HIS A 34 -24.62 4.83 2.52
CA HIS A 34 -24.47 5.99 1.66
C HIS A 34 -23.02 6.49 1.70
N PHE A 35 -22.48 6.80 2.88
CA PHE A 35 -21.11 7.28 3.04
C PHE A 35 -20.07 6.25 2.60
N HIS A 36 -20.32 4.97 2.81
CA HIS A 36 -19.45 3.90 2.30
C HIS A 36 -19.29 3.94 0.77
N ARG A 37 -20.31 4.41 0.04
CA ARG A 37 -20.30 4.51 -1.43
C ARG A 37 -19.79 5.85 -1.93
N THR A 38 -20.03 6.92 -1.18
CA THR A 38 -19.72 8.29 -1.63
C THR A 38 -18.35 8.78 -1.17
N ILE A 39 -17.85 8.30 -0.02
CA ILE A 39 -16.57 8.72 0.54
C ILE A 39 -15.49 7.73 0.15
N ASN A 40 -14.44 8.25 -0.49
CA ASN A 40 -13.23 7.50 -0.80
C ASN A 40 -12.05 8.17 -0.08
N PRO A 41 -11.76 7.78 1.18
CA PRO A 41 -10.75 8.47 1.98
C PRO A 41 -9.38 8.57 1.29
N PRO A 42 -8.84 7.51 0.65
CA PRO A 42 -7.55 7.59 -0.04
C PRO A 42 -7.48 8.65 -1.15
N LYS A 43 -8.59 8.88 -1.85
CA LYS A 43 -8.67 9.87 -2.95
C LYS A 43 -9.01 11.28 -2.47
N MET A 44 -9.64 11.41 -1.31
CA MET A 44 -10.17 12.69 -0.81
C MET A 44 -9.23 13.37 0.18
N ALA A 45 -8.52 12.59 1.01
CA ALA A 45 -7.65 13.15 2.04
C ALA A 45 -6.33 13.69 1.47
N ASP A 46 -5.84 14.74 2.14
CA ASP A 46 -4.53 15.32 1.89
C ASP A 46 -3.40 14.27 2.04
N PRO A 47 -2.40 14.25 1.15
CA PRO A 47 -1.28 13.32 1.25
C PRO A 47 -0.57 13.35 2.60
N ILE A 48 -0.22 14.54 3.12
CA ILE A 48 0.53 14.70 4.38
C ILE A 48 -0.27 14.11 5.54
N ASP A 49 -1.57 14.34 5.55
CA ASP A 49 -2.44 13.80 6.59
C ASP A 49 -2.52 12.26 6.55
N LYS A 50 -2.60 11.65 5.34
CA LYS A 50 -2.49 10.19 5.18
C LYS A 50 -1.14 9.65 5.69
N PHE A 51 -0.04 10.37 5.45
CA PHE A 51 1.29 10.03 5.99
C PHE A 51 1.29 10.07 7.52
N GLN A 52 0.79 11.14 8.12
CA GLN A 52 0.75 11.29 9.57
C GLN A 52 -0.12 10.21 10.22
N PHE A 53 -1.28 9.92 9.63
CA PHE A 53 -2.17 8.87 10.11
C PHE A 53 -1.48 7.51 10.19
N VAL A 54 -0.81 7.06 9.11
CA VAL A 54 -0.17 5.74 9.10
C VAL A 54 1.03 5.67 10.04
N MET A 55 1.78 6.77 10.19
CA MET A 55 2.90 6.86 11.14
C MET A 55 2.42 6.78 12.59
N ARG A 56 1.35 7.51 12.94
CA ARG A 56 0.72 7.44 14.28
C ARG A 56 0.15 6.05 14.51
N ALA A 57 -0.52 5.47 13.52
CA ALA A 57 -1.07 4.13 13.60
C ALA A 57 0.02 3.11 13.99
N ALA A 58 1.15 3.11 13.28
CA ALA A 58 2.24 2.17 13.56
C ALA A 58 2.90 2.38 14.93
N LYS A 59 3.04 3.63 15.37
CA LYS A 59 3.71 3.98 16.63
C LYS A 59 2.84 3.75 17.86
N ASP A 60 1.59 4.21 17.79
CA ASP A 60 0.78 4.41 18.99
C ASP A 60 -0.01 3.15 19.36
N PHE A 61 -0.33 2.30 18.38
CA PHE A 61 -1.14 1.10 18.59
C PHE A 61 -0.29 -0.11 19.02
N PRO A 62 -0.52 -0.69 20.22
CA PRO A 62 0.31 -1.75 20.77
C PRO A 62 0.45 -2.99 19.88
N GLN A 63 -0.58 -3.35 19.12
CA GLN A 63 -0.57 -4.51 18.22
C GLN A 63 0.42 -4.39 17.05
N HIS A 64 1.06 -3.23 16.87
CA HIS A 64 2.05 -3.00 15.82
C HIS A 64 3.47 -2.97 16.35
N ARG A 65 3.65 -2.96 17.68
CA ARG A 65 4.97 -2.93 18.30
C ARG A 65 5.68 -4.28 18.13
N PRO A 66 7.01 -4.28 17.96
CA PRO A 66 7.77 -5.51 18.03
C PRO A 66 7.64 -6.15 19.42
N SER A 67 7.72 -7.48 19.46
CA SER A 67 7.76 -8.26 20.69
C SER A 67 9.03 -9.08 20.73
N GLU A 68 9.81 -8.88 21.80
CA GLU A 68 10.99 -9.68 22.14
C GLU A 68 10.68 -10.71 23.24
N ARG A 69 9.43 -10.77 23.72
CA ARG A 69 9.04 -11.65 24.83
C ARG A 69 8.70 -13.06 24.32
N GLY A 70 9.46 -14.05 24.78
CA GLY A 70 9.24 -15.48 24.50
C GLY A 70 10.12 -16.04 23.38
N GLN A 71 9.79 -17.24 22.90
CA GLN A 71 10.50 -17.89 21.78
C GLN A 71 10.16 -17.29 20.39
N ASP A 72 9.12 -16.46 20.31
CA ASP A 72 8.65 -15.85 19.06
C ASP A 72 9.12 -14.39 18.94
N HIS A 73 10.31 -14.17 18.37
CA HIS A 73 10.75 -12.84 17.97
C HIS A 73 9.84 -12.31 16.86
N GLN A 74 8.99 -11.32 17.16
CA GLN A 74 8.11 -10.68 16.17
C GLN A 74 8.59 -9.25 15.88
N PRO A 75 8.97 -8.93 14.62
CA PRO A 75 9.58 -7.64 14.27
C PRO A 75 8.59 -6.45 14.27
N GLY A 76 7.34 -6.65 14.68
CA GLY A 76 6.27 -5.65 14.64
C GLY A 76 5.65 -5.50 13.26
N ASN A 77 4.56 -4.73 13.15
CA ASN A 77 3.95 -4.46 11.85
C ASN A 77 4.60 -3.23 11.21
N PHE A 78 4.44 -3.09 9.90
CA PHE A 78 5.06 -2.02 9.13
C PHE A 78 4.03 -1.20 8.35
N GLU A 79 4.30 0.09 8.20
CA GLU A 79 3.55 1.03 7.38
C GLU A 79 3.89 0.97 5.90
N CYS A 80 2.85 0.93 5.07
CA CYS A 80 2.95 1.12 3.62
C CYS A 80 2.51 2.53 3.27
N TYR A 81 3.40 3.28 2.65
CA TYR A 81 3.18 4.69 2.30
C TYR A 81 2.50 4.89 0.94
N ILE A 82 2.15 3.80 0.26
CA ILE A 82 1.38 3.83 -0.99
C ILE A 82 -0.12 3.61 -0.72
N CYS A 83 -0.46 2.61 0.09
CA CYS A 83 -1.85 2.33 0.46
C CYS A 83 -2.26 2.88 1.84
N PHE A 84 -1.31 3.51 2.57
CA PHE A 84 -1.53 4.13 3.88
C PHE A 84 -2.15 3.16 4.90
N ARG A 85 -1.60 1.94 4.96
CA ARG A 85 -2.02 0.89 5.90
C ARG A 85 -0.81 0.36 6.66
N VAL A 86 -1.04 -0.03 7.91
CA VAL A 86 -0.09 -0.82 8.70
C VAL A 86 -0.42 -2.30 8.50
N ARG A 87 0.56 -3.12 8.11
CA ARG A 87 0.39 -4.55 7.79
C ARG A 87 1.49 -5.40 8.41
N LYS A 88 1.22 -6.69 8.50
CA LYS A 88 2.18 -7.69 9.00
C LYS A 88 3.48 -7.75 8.16
N PRO A 89 4.59 -8.19 8.76
CA PRO A 89 5.88 -8.41 8.09
C PRO A 89 5.81 -9.23 6.79
N GLU A 90 4.91 -10.22 6.73
CA GLU A 90 4.70 -11.10 5.56
C GLU A 90 4.32 -10.34 4.27
N TYR A 91 3.86 -9.09 4.38
CA TYR A 91 3.49 -8.25 3.25
C TYR A 91 4.62 -7.34 2.75
N TYR A 92 5.81 -7.40 3.35
CA TYR A 92 6.93 -6.53 3.02
C TYR A 92 8.13 -7.35 2.61
N ASP A 93 8.72 -6.99 1.48
CA ASP A 93 10.01 -7.50 1.04
C ASP A 93 11.14 -6.87 1.87
N VAL A 94 12.18 -7.65 2.17
CA VAL A 94 13.41 -7.20 2.83
C VAL A 94 14.16 -6.22 1.93
N LEU A 95 14.20 -6.48 0.63
CA LEU A 95 14.97 -5.69 -0.35
C LEU A 95 14.13 -4.62 -1.04
N GLN A 96 13.71 -3.60 -0.29
CA GLN A 96 12.88 -2.53 -0.84
C GLN A 96 13.68 -1.55 -1.69
N ARG A 97 13.15 -1.26 -2.88
CA ARG A 97 13.65 -0.20 -3.75
C ARG A 97 13.56 1.16 -3.05
N GLN A 98 14.68 1.88 -2.97
CA GLN A 98 14.77 3.16 -2.25
C GLN A 98 14.40 4.39 -3.09
N SER A 99 14.44 4.27 -4.41
CA SER A 99 14.11 5.37 -5.32
C SER A 99 13.58 4.88 -6.66
N VAL A 100 12.78 5.72 -7.31
CA VAL A 100 12.23 5.50 -8.65
C VAL A 100 12.35 6.77 -9.47
N TYR A 101 12.20 6.62 -10.79
CA TYR A 101 11.94 7.76 -11.66
C TYR A 101 10.43 7.91 -11.83
N VAL A 102 9.96 9.15 -11.82
CA VAL A 102 8.58 9.49 -12.17
C VAL A 102 8.58 10.41 -13.38
N ASP A 103 7.58 10.24 -14.25
CA ASP A 103 7.41 11.08 -15.43
C ASP A 103 6.82 12.45 -15.07
N ILE A 104 6.57 13.26 -16.11
CA ILE A 104 5.97 14.60 -15.99
C ILE A 104 4.55 14.57 -15.41
N TYR A 105 3.86 13.44 -15.47
CA TYR A 105 2.52 13.22 -14.92
C TYR A 105 2.57 12.61 -13.50
N GLY A 106 3.77 12.42 -12.95
CA GLY A 106 3.99 11.82 -11.64
C GLY A 106 3.76 10.31 -11.60
N GLN A 107 3.72 9.63 -12.74
CA GLN A 107 3.61 8.17 -12.81
C GLN A 107 4.99 7.52 -12.71
N VAL A 108 5.05 6.36 -12.06
CA VAL A 108 6.30 5.59 -11.94
C VAL A 108 6.76 5.12 -13.32
N VAL A 109 8.01 5.42 -13.66
CA VAL A 109 8.68 4.92 -14.85
C VAL A 109 9.18 3.50 -14.57
N SER A 110 8.61 2.52 -15.28
CA SER A 110 8.97 1.10 -15.17
C SER A 110 9.06 0.47 -16.57
N GLY A 111 9.94 -0.51 -16.74
CA GLY A 111 10.13 -1.24 -18.02
C GLY A 111 10.84 -0.46 -19.13
N ARG A 112 11.37 0.73 -18.84
CA ARG A 112 12.22 1.52 -19.74
C ARG A 112 13.26 2.29 -18.95
N GLU A 113 14.33 2.71 -19.62
CA GLU A 113 15.26 3.66 -19.04
C GLU A 113 14.62 5.05 -18.85
N PRO A 114 15.04 5.80 -17.82
CA PRO A 114 14.64 7.20 -17.63
C PRO A 114 15.03 8.06 -18.83
N ARG A 115 14.17 9.01 -19.19
CA ARG A 115 14.36 9.98 -20.29
C ARG A 115 14.49 11.39 -19.74
N ALA A 116 14.89 12.34 -20.59
CA ALA A 116 14.87 13.76 -20.25
C ALA A 116 13.45 14.18 -19.81
N GLY A 117 13.34 14.75 -18.61
CA GLY A 117 12.08 15.13 -17.96
C GLY A 117 11.58 14.15 -16.88
N ASP A 118 12.09 12.92 -16.85
CA ASP A 118 11.86 12.02 -15.72
C ASP A 118 12.69 12.49 -14.52
N ARG A 119 12.08 12.51 -13.34
CA ARG A 119 12.72 12.97 -12.09
C ARG A 119 12.86 11.84 -11.08
N PRO A 120 13.98 11.74 -10.36
CA PRO A 120 14.10 10.79 -9.28
C PRO A 120 13.19 11.19 -8.11
N ALA A 121 12.54 10.21 -7.51
CA ALA A 121 11.71 10.35 -6.33
C ALA A 121 12.12 9.29 -5.28
N PRO A 122 12.37 9.70 -4.03
CA PRO A 122 12.64 8.75 -2.96
C PRO A 122 11.38 7.95 -2.64
N LEU A 123 11.55 6.66 -2.39
CA LEU A 123 10.49 5.79 -1.91
C LEU A 123 10.64 5.60 -0.40
N ARG A 124 9.51 5.70 0.30
CA ARG A 124 9.36 5.13 1.63
C ARG A 124 8.86 3.70 1.52
N ARG A 125 8.81 3.00 2.66
CA ARG A 125 8.38 1.61 2.72
C ARG A 125 7.04 1.36 2.02
N PHE A 126 6.95 0.27 1.28
CA PHE A 126 5.71 -0.15 0.60
C PHE A 126 5.49 -1.66 0.73
N CYS A 127 4.24 -2.11 0.73
CA CYS A 127 3.94 -3.53 0.74
C CYS A 127 4.11 -4.14 -0.67
N ILE A 128 4.41 -5.44 -0.73
CA ILE A 128 4.62 -6.20 -1.97
C ILE A 128 3.45 -5.99 -2.95
N GLU A 129 2.21 -6.03 -2.47
CA GLU A 129 1.02 -5.79 -3.31
C GLU A 129 1.05 -4.42 -4.00
N CYS A 130 1.43 -3.37 -3.28
CA CYS A 130 1.60 -2.04 -3.88
C CYS A 130 2.79 -2.02 -4.83
N GLY A 131 3.90 -2.66 -4.47
CA GLY A 131 5.07 -2.74 -5.33
C GLY A 131 4.76 -3.41 -6.66
N VAL A 132 4.01 -4.50 -6.66
CA VAL A 132 3.53 -5.19 -7.85
C VAL A 132 2.57 -4.31 -8.67
N LYS A 133 1.57 -3.72 -8.00
CA LYS A 133 0.55 -2.90 -8.66
C LYS A 133 1.14 -1.68 -9.39
N TYR A 134 2.12 -1.02 -8.78
CA TYR A 134 2.75 0.18 -9.32
C TYR A 134 4.07 -0.10 -10.07
N GLY A 135 4.40 -1.37 -10.32
CA GLY A 135 5.58 -1.76 -11.11
C GLY A 135 6.92 -1.47 -10.45
N LEU A 136 6.95 -1.41 -9.11
CA LEU A 136 8.16 -1.31 -8.29
C LEU A 136 8.88 -2.65 -8.15
N HIS A 137 8.12 -3.74 -8.17
CA HIS A 137 8.61 -5.10 -8.39
C HIS A 137 8.36 -5.47 -9.85
N VAL A 138 9.38 -6.02 -10.51
CA VAL A 138 9.32 -6.42 -11.92
C VAL A 138 9.12 -7.93 -12.05
N PRO A 139 8.51 -8.40 -13.14
CA PRO A 139 8.40 -9.83 -13.41
C PRO A 139 9.71 -10.57 -13.16
N PHE A 140 9.60 -11.77 -12.60
CA PHE A 140 10.71 -12.65 -12.26
C PHE A 140 11.56 -12.20 -11.06
N ASP A 141 11.21 -11.10 -10.39
CA ASP A 141 11.79 -10.77 -9.09
C ASP A 141 11.62 -11.93 -8.10
N SER A 142 12.71 -12.23 -7.39
CA SER A 142 12.70 -13.07 -6.20
C SER A 142 12.63 -12.14 -4.99
N LEU A 143 11.59 -12.29 -4.18
CA LEU A 143 11.35 -11.46 -3.00
C LEU A 143 11.54 -12.30 -1.76
N THR A 144 12.01 -11.71 -0.67
CA THR A 144 12.07 -12.38 0.63
C THR A 144 11.29 -11.54 1.62
N THR A 145 10.22 -12.09 2.18
CA THR A 145 9.41 -11.33 3.14
C THR A 145 10.24 -11.00 4.38
N MET A 146 9.82 -10.01 5.16
CA MET A 146 10.40 -9.72 6.48
C MET A 146 10.25 -10.87 7.50
N THR A 147 9.48 -11.92 7.17
CA THR A 147 9.41 -13.18 7.94
C THR A 147 10.32 -14.28 7.40
N GLY A 148 11.12 -14.01 6.36
CA GLY A 148 12.02 -14.96 5.71
C GLY A 148 11.34 -15.92 4.72
N LEU A 149 10.11 -15.64 4.27
CA LEU A 149 9.46 -16.45 3.25
C LEU A 149 9.93 -16.00 1.86
N ASP A 150 10.45 -16.92 1.07
CA ASP A 150 10.84 -16.64 -0.31
C ASP A 150 9.65 -16.70 -1.25
N LEU A 151 9.53 -15.69 -2.10
CA LEU A 151 8.47 -15.53 -3.08
C LEU A 151 9.07 -15.23 -4.45
N TRP A 152 8.28 -15.41 -5.51
CA TRP A 152 8.58 -14.87 -6.84
C TRP A 152 7.37 -14.23 -7.49
N LEU A 153 7.63 -13.29 -8.39
CA LEU A 153 6.62 -12.60 -9.18
C LEU A 153 6.50 -13.22 -10.58
N CYS A 154 5.36 -13.85 -10.97
CA CYS A 154 5.15 -14.24 -12.37
C CYS A 154 5.06 -12.98 -13.26
N THR A 155 5.36 -13.13 -14.55
CA THR A 155 5.01 -12.19 -15.61
C THR A 155 3.55 -11.71 -15.60
N CYS A 156 2.59 -12.54 -15.15
CA CYS A 156 1.19 -12.12 -14.94
C CYS A 156 0.95 -11.25 -13.70
N ARG A 157 2.03 -10.85 -13.00
CA ARG A 157 2.02 -10.02 -11.79
C ARG A 157 1.33 -10.66 -10.58
N VAL A 158 1.33 -12.00 -10.52
CA VAL A 158 0.90 -12.75 -9.33
C VAL A 158 2.13 -13.23 -8.57
N VAL A 159 2.09 -13.08 -7.24
CA VAL A 159 3.17 -13.47 -6.34
C VAL A 159 2.92 -14.89 -5.83
N TRP A 160 3.95 -15.73 -5.90
CA TRP A 160 3.87 -17.14 -5.49
C TRP A 160 4.98 -17.50 -4.50
N PRO A 161 4.70 -18.39 -3.53
CA PRO A 161 5.72 -18.87 -2.59
C PRO A 161 6.68 -19.89 -3.23
N LYS A 162 7.96 -19.79 -2.87
CA LYS A 162 8.99 -20.81 -3.09
C LYS A 162 9.17 -21.66 -1.82
N PRO A 163 9.50 -22.96 -1.94
CA PRO A 163 9.58 -23.77 -3.17
C PRO A 163 8.23 -24.39 -3.57
N SER A 164 7.15 -24.12 -2.82
CA SER A 164 5.87 -24.83 -2.97
C SER A 164 5.17 -24.61 -4.30
N ARG A 165 5.46 -23.51 -5.02
CA ARG A 165 4.85 -23.22 -6.32
C ARG A 165 5.87 -22.62 -7.29
N LEU A 166 6.54 -23.48 -8.05
CA LEU A 166 7.51 -23.09 -9.08
C LEU A 166 6.91 -22.92 -10.49
N LYS A 167 5.64 -23.28 -10.69
CA LYS A 167 4.91 -23.05 -11.94
C LYS A 167 3.63 -22.29 -11.64
N CYS A 168 3.39 -21.21 -12.37
CA CYS A 168 2.20 -20.40 -12.15
C CYS A 168 0.97 -21.06 -12.82
N PRO A 169 -0.15 -21.20 -12.10
CA PRO A 169 -1.37 -21.78 -12.65
C PRO A 169 -2.06 -20.88 -13.69
N ASP A 170 -1.85 -19.56 -13.63
CA ASP A 170 -2.58 -18.60 -14.46
C ASP A 170 -1.88 -18.37 -15.80
N CYS A 171 -0.55 -18.16 -15.77
CA CYS A 171 0.28 -17.83 -16.93
C CYS A 171 1.02 -19.06 -17.50
N GLY A 172 1.09 -20.17 -16.75
CA GLY A 172 1.86 -21.37 -17.12
C GLY A 172 3.38 -21.22 -16.94
N GLU A 173 3.86 -20.01 -16.63
CA GLU A 173 5.29 -19.74 -16.55
C GLU A 173 5.98 -20.37 -15.34
N SER A 174 7.27 -20.64 -15.50
CA SER A 174 8.13 -21.20 -14.48
C SER A 174 8.87 -20.12 -13.70
N CYS A 175 9.07 -20.39 -12.41
CA CYS A 175 9.93 -19.59 -11.55
C CYS A 175 11.36 -19.61 -12.12
N PRO A 176 12.03 -18.45 -12.23
CA PRO A 176 13.46 -18.39 -12.52
C PRO A 176 14.20 -19.01 -11.32
N LEU A 177 15.00 -20.04 -11.59
CA LEU A 177 15.81 -20.75 -10.60
C LEU A 177 17.20 -20.14 -10.49
#